data_AF-A0A483S914-F1
#
_entry.id   AF-A0A483S914-F1
#
_cell.length_a   1.000
_cell.length_b   1.000
_cell.length_c   1.000
_cell.angle_alpha   90.00
_cell.angle_beta   90.00
_cell.angle_gamma   90.00
#
_symmetry.space_group_name_H-M   'P 1'
#
loop_
_entity.id
_entity.type
_entity.pdbx_description
1 polymer ?
#
loop_
_entity_poly.entity_id
_entity_poly.type
_entity_poly.pdbx_seq_one_letter_code
_entity_poly.pdbx_strand_id
1 'polypeptide(L)'
;MSESLKDVVSSVKDAIITPVQEAFVYRAKNPFFGSLIISWVYWNWNKIAYMLLSDDDVLKKIEFIKKSIPDNTLIPFTSFSIPHTHSLWFPLFFSIFFTLSYPVFSWVLTLIHKGISFRIEKVDSEKEVKRLQLQGAIITEFEKNEGLRAVERSKTEETKFSTAERAAESKYNIKELQTQHATLKTEVAQLEKQKQSMETILSEQEKRRKGVVEEITLLQEKVAPERESVQRIERIIIRNIE
;
A
#
# COMPACT_ATOMS: atom_id res chain seq x y z
N MET A 1 10.41 -74.51 -9.66
CA MET A 1 9.76 -74.89 -8.39
C MET A 1 9.13 -73.69 -7.66
N SER A 2 9.57 -72.45 -7.91
CA SER A 2 8.98 -71.22 -7.31
C SER A 2 7.70 -70.74 -7.99
N GLU A 3 7.53 -70.96 -9.31
CA GLU A 3 6.34 -70.51 -10.04
C GLU A 3 5.09 -71.32 -9.69
N SER A 4 5.20 -72.65 -9.62
CA SER A 4 4.11 -73.52 -9.18
C SER A 4 3.64 -73.22 -7.75
N LEU A 5 4.56 -72.83 -6.84
CA LEU A 5 4.21 -72.39 -5.49
C LEU A 5 3.49 -71.03 -5.49
N LYS A 6 3.92 -70.09 -6.35
CA LYS A 6 3.24 -68.80 -6.52
C LYS A 6 1.84 -68.97 -7.12
N ASP A 7 1.67 -69.88 -8.08
CA ASP A 7 0.39 -70.17 -8.71
C ASP A 7 -0.59 -70.88 -7.78
N VAL A 8 -0.09 -71.77 -6.91
CA VAL A 8 -0.91 -72.38 -5.85
C VAL A 8 -1.30 -71.34 -4.80
N VAL A 9 -0.38 -70.46 -4.40
CA VAL A 9 -0.68 -69.39 -3.43
C VAL A 9 -1.65 -68.36 -4.02
N SER A 10 -1.52 -67.99 -5.29
CA SER A 10 -2.47 -67.09 -5.97
C SER A 10 -3.83 -67.75 -6.12
N SER A 11 -3.88 -69.02 -6.53
CA SER A 11 -5.14 -69.77 -6.64
C SER A 11 -5.85 -69.93 -5.29
N VAL A 12 -5.10 -70.17 -4.21
CA VAL A 12 -5.66 -70.23 -2.84
C VAL A 12 -6.12 -68.86 -2.37
N LYS A 13 -5.37 -67.80 -2.69
CA LYS A 13 -5.77 -66.42 -2.38
C LYS A 13 -7.06 -66.06 -3.11
N ASP A 14 -7.18 -66.37 -4.39
CA ASP A 14 -8.34 -66.03 -5.20
C ASP A 14 -9.55 -66.91 -4.88
N ALA A 15 -9.35 -68.17 -4.48
CA ALA A 15 -10.45 -69.08 -4.12
C ALA A 15 -10.97 -68.88 -2.69
N ILE A 16 -10.11 -68.46 -1.74
CA ILE A 16 -10.47 -68.43 -0.32
C ILE A 16 -10.42 -67.00 0.24
N ILE A 17 -9.33 -66.28 0.00
CA ILE A 17 -9.11 -64.98 0.66
C ILE A 17 -10.00 -63.91 0.02
N THR A 18 -10.06 -63.86 -1.32
CA THR A 18 -10.83 -62.84 -2.05
C THR A 18 -12.35 -62.93 -1.75
N PRO A 19 -13.00 -64.10 -1.78
CA PRO A 19 -14.43 -64.19 -1.46
C PRO A 19 -14.75 -63.88 0.00
N VAL A 20 -13.88 -64.26 0.94
CA VAL A 20 -14.04 -63.91 2.36
C VAL A 20 -13.86 -62.41 2.57
N GLN A 21 -12.88 -61.79 1.91
CA GLN A 21 -12.65 -60.36 1.98
C GLN A 21 -13.84 -59.58 1.40
N GLU A 22 -14.36 -59.98 0.24
CA GLU A 22 -15.54 -59.36 -0.38
C GLU A 22 -16.79 -59.51 0.49
N ALA A 23 -17.03 -60.70 1.04
CA ALA A 23 -18.14 -60.95 1.96
C ALA A 23 -18.01 -60.12 3.24
N PHE A 24 -16.79 -59.96 3.76
CA PHE A 24 -16.52 -59.13 4.92
C PHE A 24 -16.75 -57.66 4.61
N VAL A 25 -16.23 -57.14 3.49
CA VAL A 25 -16.43 -55.74 3.07
C VAL A 25 -17.91 -55.45 2.82
N TYR A 26 -18.64 -56.37 2.19
CA TYR A 26 -20.08 -56.24 1.97
C TYR A 26 -20.86 -56.19 3.30
N ARG A 27 -20.53 -57.06 4.24
CA ARG A 27 -21.20 -57.10 5.55
C ARG A 27 -20.76 -55.97 6.49
N ALA A 28 -19.52 -55.50 6.39
CA ALA A 28 -19.01 -54.36 7.16
C ALA A 28 -19.72 -53.05 6.82
N LYS A 29 -20.33 -52.93 5.62
CA LYS A 29 -21.24 -51.83 5.29
C LYS A 29 -22.55 -51.86 6.09
N ASN A 30 -22.90 -53.00 6.68
CA ASN A 30 -24.07 -53.12 7.55
C ASN A 30 -23.67 -52.74 8.99
N PRO A 31 -24.28 -51.68 9.57
CA PRO A 31 -24.02 -51.27 10.95
C PRO A 31 -24.25 -52.39 11.98
N PHE A 32 -25.16 -53.32 11.70
CA PHE A 32 -25.42 -54.49 12.54
C PHE A 32 -24.23 -55.45 12.63
N PHE A 33 -23.53 -55.67 11.52
CA PHE A 33 -22.42 -56.60 11.49
C PHE A 33 -21.22 -56.06 12.28
N GLY A 34 -20.92 -54.77 12.12
CA GLY A 34 -19.88 -54.09 12.90
C GLY A 34 -20.21 -54.09 14.39
N SER A 35 -21.45 -53.74 14.75
CA SER A 35 -21.89 -53.75 16.16
C SER A 35 -21.88 -55.16 16.76
N LEU A 36 -22.20 -56.20 15.98
CA LEU A 36 -22.13 -57.60 16.42
C LEU A 36 -20.70 -58.05 16.70
N ILE A 37 -19.75 -57.73 15.82
CA ILE A 37 -18.33 -58.06 16.05
C ILE A 37 -17.82 -57.33 17.30
N ILE A 38 -18.07 -56.02 17.40
CA ILE A 38 -17.61 -55.20 18.55
C ILE A 38 -18.23 -55.71 19.85
N SER A 39 -19.54 -55.98 19.84
CA SER A 39 -20.26 -56.53 20.99
C SER A 39 -19.72 -57.90 21.38
N TRP A 40 -19.47 -58.79 20.41
CA TRP A 40 -18.92 -60.12 20.68
C TRP A 40 -17.52 -60.06 21.29
N VAL A 41 -16.64 -59.22 20.72
CA VAL A 41 -15.29 -58.99 21.25
C VAL A 41 -15.33 -58.41 22.66
N TYR A 42 -16.24 -57.45 22.91
CA TYR A 42 -16.41 -56.84 24.22
C TYR A 42 -16.83 -57.87 25.28
N TRP A 43 -17.84 -58.70 24.98
CA TRP A 43 -18.33 -59.68 25.95
C TRP A 43 -17.38 -60.87 26.14
N ASN A 44 -16.62 -61.26 25.10
CA ASN A 44 -15.67 -62.39 25.14
C ASN A 44 -14.20 -61.95 25.29
N TRP A 45 -13.96 -60.72 25.73
CA TRP A 45 -12.61 -60.11 25.73
C TRP A 45 -11.60 -60.94 26.53
N ASN A 46 -12.02 -61.52 27.65
CA ASN A 46 -11.17 -62.34 28.53
C ASN A 46 -10.72 -63.64 27.84
N LYS A 47 -11.61 -64.30 27.07
CA LYS A 47 -11.31 -65.50 26.29
C LYS A 47 -10.34 -65.17 25.16
N ILE A 48 -10.55 -64.05 24.48
CA ILE A 48 -9.67 -63.55 23.40
C ILE A 48 -8.29 -63.19 23.96
N ALA A 49 -8.25 -62.42 25.05
CA ALA A 49 -7.01 -61.99 25.69
C ALA A 49 -6.20 -63.19 26.19
N TYR A 50 -6.83 -64.15 26.87
CA TYR A 50 -6.13 -65.35 27.34
C TYR A 50 -5.66 -66.23 26.17
N MET A 51 -6.44 -66.35 25.10
CA MET A 51 -6.02 -67.12 23.93
C MET A 51 -4.80 -66.50 23.23
N LEU A 52 -4.75 -65.17 23.11
CA LEU A 52 -3.67 -64.45 22.42
C LEU A 52 -2.44 -64.17 23.29
N LEU A 53 -2.61 -63.91 24.59
CA LEU A 53 -1.56 -63.43 25.48
C LEU A 53 -1.02 -64.47 26.46
N SER A 54 -1.68 -65.62 26.63
CA SER A 54 -1.14 -66.69 27.49
C SER A 54 0.05 -67.38 26.81
N ASP A 55 1.07 -67.74 27.58
CA ASP A 55 2.21 -68.57 27.14
C ASP A 55 1.90 -70.08 27.16
N ASP A 56 0.68 -70.48 27.56
CA ASP A 56 0.28 -71.88 27.62
C ASP A 56 0.21 -72.55 26.24
N ASP A 57 0.36 -73.88 26.17
CA ASP A 57 0.08 -74.63 24.94
C ASP A 57 -1.39 -74.48 24.52
N VAL A 58 -1.65 -74.49 23.20
CA VAL A 58 -2.99 -74.29 22.63
C VAL A 58 -4.04 -75.22 23.27
N LEU A 59 -3.68 -76.49 23.53
CA LEU A 59 -4.58 -77.46 24.17
C LEU A 59 -4.90 -77.07 25.62
N LYS A 60 -3.90 -76.60 26.38
CA LYS A 60 -4.08 -76.12 27.76
C LYS A 60 -4.90 -74.84 27.80
N LYS A 61 -4.70 -73.93 26.82
CA LYS A 61 -5.52 -72.72 26.70
C LYS A 61 -7.00 -73.05 26.51
N ILE A 62 -7.31 -73.97 25.60
CA ILE A 62 -8.70 -74.38 25.33
C ILE A 62 -9.32 -75.04 26.55
N GLU A 63 -8.59 -75.92 27.23
CA GLU A 63 -9.06 -76.59 28.44
C GLU A 63 -9.33 -75.59 29.58
N PHE A 64 -8.45 -74.62 29.77
CA PHE A 64 -8.60 -73.56 30.76
C PHE A 64 -9.79 -72.65 30.44
N ILE A 65 -9.98 -72.24 29.19
CA ILE A 65 -11.15 -71.45 28.78
C ILE A 65 -12.45 -72.20 29.06
N LYS A 66 -12.47 -73.52 28.84
CA LYS A 66 -13.65 -74.36 29.05
C LYS A 66 -13.98 -74.59 30.52
N LYS A 67 -12.98 -74.70 31.40
CA LYS A 67 -13.16 -75.09 32.81
C LYS A 67 -13.11 -73.92 33.80
N SER A 68 -12.26 -72.94 33.54
CA SER A 68 -11.83 -71.95 34.54
C SER A 68 -12.33 -70.53 34.29
N ILE A 69 -12.76 -70.22 33.07
CA ILE A 69 -13.34 -68.91 32.76
C ILE A 69 -14.85 -68.98 32.99
N PRO A 70 -15.38 -68.30 34.04
CA PRO A 70 -16.81 -68.27 34.26
C PRO A 70 -17.53 -67.65 33.06
N ASP A 71 -18.70 -68.19 32.70
CA ASP A 71 -19.58 -67.65 31.64
C ASP A 71 -20.27 -66.33 32.04
N ASN A 72 -19.72 -65.63 33.03
CA ASN A 72 -20.18 -64.35 33.52
C ASN A 72 -19.08 -63.32 33.31
N THR A 73 -19.38 -62.28 32.53
CA THR A 73 -18.59 -61.08 32.43
C THR A 73 -18.92 -60.19 33.62
N LEU A 74 -17.92 -59.94 34.46
CA LEU A 74 -17.94 -58.81 35.37
C LEU A 74 -17.88 -57.55 34.51
N ILE A 75 -18.94 -56.74 34.57
CA ILE A 75 -18.93 -55.44 33.88
C ILE A 75 -17.80 -54.63 34.51
N PRO A 76 -16.77 -54.21 33.74
CA PRO A 76 -15.76 -53.32 34.27
C PRO A 76 -16.48 -52.09 34.83
N PHE A 77 -16.16 -51.68 36.06
CA PHE A 77 -16.76 -50.57 36.81
C PHE A 77 -18.08 -50.84 37.57
N THR A 78 -18.69 -52.03 37.49
CA THR A 78 -19.81 -52.39 38.39
C THR A 78 -19.64 -53.81 38.94
N SER A 79 -19.86 -54.02 40.24
CA SER A 79 -19.76 -55.35 40.88
C SER A 79 -20.90 -56.31 40.50
N PHE A 80 -21.59 -56.04 39.39
CA PHE A 80 -22.74 -56.81 38.91
C PHE A 80 -22.27 -57.93 37.98
N SER A 81 -22.50 -59.18 38.38
CA SER A 81 -22.24 -60.37 37.57
C SER A 81 -23.52 -60.76 36.84
N ILE A 82 -23.53 -60.66 35.51
CA ILE A 82 -24.67 -61.11 34.70
C ILE A 82 -24.40 -62.55 34.23
N PRO A 83 -25.29 -63.51 34.56
CA PRO A 83 -25.13 -64.89 34.13
C PRO A 83 -25.22 -65.05 32.60
N HIS A 84 -24.41 -65.95 32.04
CA HIS A 84 -24.42 -66.35 30.62
C HIS A 84 -24.13 -65.22 29.60
N THR A 85 -23.36 -64.22 29.98
CA THR A 85 -22.98 -63.07 29.14
C THR A 85 -22.05 -63.44 27.99
N HIS A 86 -21.32 -64.54 28.11
CA HIS A 86 -20.48 -65.08 27.03
C HIS A 86 -21.27 -65.87 25.98
N SER A 87 -22.57 -66.12 26.22
CA SER A 87 -23.44 -66.78 25.25
C SER A 87 -23.72 -65.88 24.06
N LEU A 88 -23.93 -66.47 22.87
CA LEU A 88 -24.16 -65.73 21.61
C LEU A 88 -25.35 -64.76 21.67
N TRP A 89 -26.30 -64.99 22.58
CA TRP A 89 -27.49 -64.15 22.75
C TRP A 89 -27.19 -62.74 23.27
N PHE A 90 -26.21 -62.58 24.16
CA PHE A 90 -25.88 -61.27 24.74
C PHE A 90 -25.23 -60.34 23.70
N PRO A 91 -24.16 -60.78 22.99
CA PRO A 91 -23.60 -60.01 21.89
C PRO A 91 -24.64 -59.62 20.84
N LEU A 92 -25.55 -60.54 20.50
CA LEU A 92 -26.62 -60.32 19.53
C LEU A 92 -27.67 -59.32 20.01
N PHE A 93 -28.10 -59.40 21.28
CA PHE A 93 -29.02 -58.41 21.84
C PHE A 93 -28.39 -57.00 21.83
N PHE A 94 -27.14 -56.89 22.28
CA PHE A 94 -26.43 -55.62 22.29
C PHE A 94 -26.17 -55.08 20.88
N SER A 95 -25.90 -55.93 19.90
CA SER A 95 -25.73 -55.48 18.51
C SER A 95 -27.02 -54.94 17.93
N ILE A 96 -28.17 -55.59 18.19
CA ILE A 96 -29.49 -55.05 17.83
C ILE A 96 -29.71 -53.70 18.52
N PHE A 97 -29.44 -53.63 19.83
CA PHE A 97 -29.60 -52.40 20.61
C PHE A 97 -28.74 -51.25 20.08
N PHE A 98 -27.45 -51.47 19.83
CA PHE A 98 -26.56 -50.44 19.29
C PHE A 98 -26.96 -50.01 17.88
N THR A 99 -27.40 -50.97 17.05
CA THR A 99 -27.84 -50.67 15.67
C THR A 99 -29.13 -49.82 15.67
N LEU A 100 -30.09 -50.15 16.53
CA LEU A 100 -31.30 -49.36 16.72
C LEU A 100 -31.02 -47.98 17.33
N SER A 101 -29.98 -47.88 18.17
CA SER A 101 -29.57 -46.62 18.80
C SER A 101 -28.77 -45.72 17.86
N TYR A 102 -28.22 -46.25 16.77
CA TYR A 102 -27.36 -45.52 15.83
C TYR A 102 -27.97 -44.21 15.29
N PRO A 103 -29.25 -44.15 14.86
CA PRO A 103 -29.87 -42.91 14.43
C PRO A 103 -29.89 -41.83 15.52
N VAL A 104 -30.11 -42.23 16.78
CA VAL A 104 -30.11 -41.32 17.93
C VAL A 104 -28.70 -40.77 18.18
N PHE A 105 -27.69 -41.63 18.18
CA PHE A 105 -26.28 -41.20 18.30
C PHE A 105 -25.87 -40.25 17.16
N SER A 106 -26.26 -40.55 15.92
CA SER A 106 -25.99 -39.70 14.76
C SER A 106 -26.66 -38.33 14.88
N TRP A 107 -27.90 -38.30 15.37
CA TRP A 107 -28.62 -37.05 15.63
C TRP A 107 -27.93 -36.20 16.71
N VAL A 108 -27.56 -36.80 17.83
CA VAL A 108 -26.81 -36.10 18.91
C VAL A 108 -25.48 -35.57 18.39
N LEU A 109 -24.74 -36.38 17.63
CA LEU A 109 -23.46 -35.96 17.04
C LEU A 109 -23.65 -34.79 16.08
N THR A 110 -24.72 -34.81 15.27
CA THR A 110 -25.08 -33.70 14.37
C THR A 110 -25.41 -32.43 15.14
N LEU A 111 -26.12 -32.53 16.28
CA LEU A 111 -26.40 -31.36 17.13
C LEU A 111 -25.13 -30.75 17.71
N ILE A 112 -24.21 -31.59 18.19
CA ILE A 112 -22.91 -31.15 18.70
C ILE A 112 -22.14 -30.44 17.58
N HIS A 113 -22.04 -31.05 16.40
CA HIS A 113 -21.37 -30.43 15.26
C HIS A 113 -22.00 -29.10 14.85
N LYS A 114 -23.33 -29.02 14.77
CA LYS A 114 -24.04 -27.75 14.48
C LYS A 114 -23.73 -26.69 15.53
N GLY A 115 -23.72 -27.05 16.81
CA GLY A 115 -23.38 -26.14 17.90
C GLY A 115 -21.95 -25.61 17.80
N ILE A 116 -21.00 -26.46 17.43
CA ILE A 116 -19.60 -26.09 17.20
C ILE A 116 -19.48 -25.17 15.97
N SER A 117 -20.05 -25.57 14.84
CA SER A 117 -20.01 -24.80 13.59
C SER A 117 -20.62 -23.42 13.76
N PHE A 118 -21.76 -23.30 14.45
CA PHE A 118 -22.38 -22.01 14.72
C PHE A 118 -21.47 -21.08 15.54
N ARG A 119 -20.74 -21.61 16.53
CA ARG A 119 -19.78 -20.81 17.31
C ARG A 119 -18.60 -20.36 16.46
N ILE A 120 -18.08 -21.22 15.59
CA ILE A 120 -16.98 -20.89 14.67
C ILE A 120 -17.41 -19.80 13.70
N GLU A 121 -18.56 -19.99 13.04
CA GLU A 121 -19.12 -19.05 12.08
C GLU A 121 -19.39 -17.68 12.71
N LYS A 122 -19.89 -17.64 13.95
CA LYS A 122 -20.09 -16.39 14.68
C LYS A 122 -18.75 -15.66 14.93
N VAL A 123 -17.71 -16.38 15.34
CA VAL A 123 -16.38 -15.78 15.57
C VAL A 123 -15.77 -15.27 14.26
N ASP A 124 -15.91 -16.03 13.18
CA ASP A 124 -15.33 -15.66 11.88
C ASP A 124 -16.08 -14.48 11.25
N SER A 125 -17.40 -14.45 11.33
CA SER A 125 -18.20 -13.29 10.90
C SER A 125 -17.88 -12.03 11.71
N GLU A 126 -17.71 -12.12 13.04
CA GLU A 126 -17.28 -11.00 13.86
C GLU A 126 -15.88 -10.48 13.46
N LYS A 127 -14.94 -11.38 13.15
CA LYS A 127 -13.62 -11.02 12.64
C LYS A 127 -13.70 -10.33 11.28
N GLU A 128 -14.55 -10.84 10.38
CA GLU A 128 -14.71 -10.27 9.05
C GLU A 128 -15.32 -8.87 9.09
N VAL A 129 -16.35 -8.66 9.93
CA VAL A 129 -16.93 -7.32 10.16
C VAL A 129 -15.85 -6.36 10.68
N LYS A 130 -15.05 -6.77 11.67
CA LYS A 130 -13.93 -5.94 12.18
C LYS A 130 -12.91 -5.63 11.10
N ARG A 131 -12.56 -6.61 10.25
CA ARG A 131 -11.64 -6.41 9.13
C ARG A 131 -12.17 -5.36 8.15
N LEU A 132 -13.45 -5.45 7.78
CA LEU A 132 -14.09 -4.50 6.88
C LEU A 132 -14.16 -3.09 7.48
N GLN A 133 -14.45 -2.98 8.78
CA GLN A 133 -14.44 -1.70 9.50
C GLN A 133 -13.04 -1.06 9.50
N LEU A 134 -11.99 -1.86 9.77
CA LEU A 134 -10.61 -1.37 9.73
C LEU A 134 -10.20 -0.93 8.32
N GLN A 135 -10.57 -1.69 7.28
CA GLN A 135 -10.31 -1.28 5.89
C GLN A 135 -11.01 0.03 5.55
N GLY A 136 -12.28 0.19 5.95
CA GLY A 136 -13.02 1.44 5.76
C GLY A 136 -12.38 2.63 6.49
N ALA A 137 -11.89 2.42 7.72
CA ALA A 137 -11.17 3.46 8.46
C ALA A 137 -9.84 3.85 7.78
N ILE A 138 -9.09 2.87 7.29
CA ILE A 138 -7.82 3.13 6.57
C ILE A 138 -8.08 3.93 5.28
N ILE A 139 -9.12 3.57 4.51
CA ILE A 139 -9.47 4.28 3.27
C ILE A 139 -9.86 5.72 3.58
N THR A 140 -10.70 5.96 4.59
CA THR A 140 -11.12 7.32 4.95
C THR A 140 -9.95 8.16 5.47
N GLU A 141 -9.03 7.59 6.24
CA GLU A 141 -7.79 8.28 6.63
C GLU A 141 -6.88 8.56 5.43
N PHE A 142 -6.76 7.63 4.49
CA PHE A 142 -5.99 7.81 3.26
C PHE A 142 -6.56 8.94 2.40
N GLU A 143 -7.87 8.95 2.15
CA GLU A 143 -8.55 10.01 1.41
C GLU A 143 -8.39 11.37 2.09
N LYS A 144 -8.49 11.42 3.42
CA LYS A 144 -8.26 12.65 4.18
C LYS A 144 -6.81 13.14 4.03
N ASN A 145 -5.83 12.24 4.10
CA ASN A 145 -4.42 12.57 3.94
C ASN A 145 -4.11 13.02 2.51
N GLU A 146 -4.68 12.36 1.51
CA GLU A 146 -4.56 12.75 0.10
C GLU A 146 -5.18 14.13 -0.15
N GLY A 147 -6.36 14.40 0.42
CA GLY A 147 -6.99 15.72 0.38
C GLY A 147 -6.11 16.82 1.00
N LEU A 148 -5.49 16.57 2.16
CA LEU A 148 -4.54 17.49 2.78
C LEU A 148 -3.32 17.73 1.89
N ARG A 149 -2.75 16.67 1.30
CA ARG A 149 -1.62 16.78 0.36
C ARG A 149 -1.99 17.55 -0.90
N ALA A 150 -3.20 17.38 -1.44
CA ALA A 150 -3.67 18.11 -2.60
C ALA A 150 -3.79 19.62 -2.31
N VAL A 151 -4.31 19.98 -1.13
CA VAL A 151 -4.38 21.37 -0.68
C VAL A 151 -2.98 21.97 -0.52
N GLU A 152 -2.04 21.23 0.07
CA GLU A 152 -0.66 21.69 0.24
C GLU A 152 0.07 21.85 -1.10
N ARG A 153 -0.14 20.94 -2.05
CA ARG A 153 0.37 21.06 -3.42
C ARG A 153 -0.20 22.29 -4.13
N SER A 154 -1.51 22.52 -4.03
CA SER A 154 -2.16 23.69 -4.63
C SER A 154 -1.57 25.00 -4.08
N LYS A 155 -1.38 25.12 -2.75
CA LYS A 155 -0.69 26.28 -2.15
C LYS A 155 0.75 26.44 -2.64
N THR A 156 1.47 25.33 -2.79
CA THR A 156 2.85 25.35 -3.28
C THR A 156 2.91 25.76 -4.76
N GLU A 157 1.93 25.36 -5.56
CA GLU A 157 1.81 25.78 -6.96
C GLU A 157 1.41 27.25 -7.06
N GLU A 158 0.43 27.71 -6.29
CA GLU A 158 0.03 29.13 -6.23
C GLU A 158 1.20 30.03 -5.86
N THR A 159 1.99 29.66 -4.85
CA THR A 159 3.20 30.41 -4.47
C THR A 159 4.26 30.38 -5.56
N LYS A 160 4.45 29.26 -6.28
CA LYS A 160 5.34 29.19 -7.45
C LYS A 160 4.86 30.08 -8.59
N PHE A 161 3.56 30.11 -8.88
CA PHE A 161 3.00 30.97 -9.91
C PHE A 161 3.12 32.45 -9.53
N SER A 162 2.77 32.83 -8.30
CA SER A 162 2.90 34.21 -7.82
C SER A 162 4.36 34.69 -7.81
N THR A 163 5.30 33.82 -7.42
CA THR A 163 6.73 34.17 -7.49
C THR A 163 7.26 34.27 -8.92
N ALA A 164 6.80 33.41 -9.83
CA ALA A 164 7.12 33.49 -11.24
C ALA A 164 6.55 34.77 -11.90
N GLU A 165 5.32 35.16 -11.54
CA GLU A 165 4.68 36.40 -12.00
C GLU A 165 5.46 37.63 -11.54
N ARG A 166 5.79 37.72 -10.24
CA ARG A 166 6.66 38.81 -9.71
C ARG A 166 8.03 38.84 -10.39
N ALA A 167 8.61 37.69 -10.69
CA ALA A 167 9.88 37.62 -11.40
C ALA A 167 9.75 38.10 -12.86
N ALA A 168 8.64 37.79 -13.53
CA ALA A 168 8.35 38.27 -14.88
C ALA A 168 8.10 39.79 -14.90
N GLU A 169 7.33 40.31 -13.94
CA GLU A 169 7.09 41.75 -13.76
C GLU A 169 8.40 42.49 -13.46
N SER A 170 9.22 41.97 -12.54
CA SER A 170 10.53 42.55 -12.25
C SER A 170 11.44 42.58 -13.49
N LYS A 171 11.46 41.50 -14.29
CA LYS A 171 12.21 41.48 -15.56
C LYS A 171 11.70 42.51 -16.57
N TYR A 172 10.39 42.67 -16.67
CA TYR A 172 9.77 43.69 -17.52
C TYR A 172 10.20 45.09 -17.07
N ASN A 173 10.08 45.40 -15.77
CA ASN A 173 10.47 46.68 -15.20
C ASN A 173 11.98 46.96 -15.37
N ILE A 174 12.84 45.95 -15.21
CA ILE A 174 14.28 46.09 -15.48
C ILE A 174 14.53 46.45 -16.94
N LYS A 175 13.83 45.78 -17.87
CA LYS A 175 13.97 46.05 -19.31
C LYS A 175 13.50 47.47 -19.64
N GLU A 176 12.38 47.91 -19.06
CA GLU A 176 11.88 49.27 -19.22
C GLU A 176 12.86 50.30 -18.69
N LEU A 177 13.38 50.12 -17.47
CA LEU A 177 14.40 50.99 -16.88
C LEU A 177 15.68 51.02 -17.73
N GLN A 178 16.11 49.90 -18.31
CA GLN A 178 17.24 49.86 -19.23
C GLN A 178 16.98 50.68 -20.50
N THR A 179 15.76 50.60 -21.06
CA THR A 179 15.40 51.40 -22.23
C THR A 179 15.36 52.89 -21.90
N GLN A 180 14.77 53.28 -20.77
CA GLN A 180 14.74 54.67 -20.31
C GLN A 180 16.15 55.20 -20.03
N HIS A 181 17.01 54.40 -19.42
CA HIS A 181 18.40 54.75 -19.19
C HIS A 181 19.16 54.94 -20.51
N ALA A 182 18.93 54.08 -21.51
CA ALA A 182 19.52 54.23 -22.83
C ALA A 182 19.06 55.52 -23.54
N THR A 183 17.76 55.85 -23.49
CA THR A 183 17.23 57.08 -24.09
C THR A 183 17.76 58.33 -23.38
N LEU A 184 17.75 58.35 -22.05
CA LEU A 184 18.33 59.46 -21.27
C LEU A 184 19.82 59.64 -21.58
N LYS A 185 20.58 58.54 -21.69
CA LYS A 185 22.01 58.59 -22.06
C LYS A 185 22.21 59.19 -23.45
N THR A 186 21.37 58.85 -24.44
CA THR A 186 21.44 59.47 -25.77
C THR A 186 21.07 60.95 -25.75
N GLU A 187 20.08 61.34 -24.96
CA GLU A 187 19.65 62.73 -24.82
C GLU A 187 20.73 63.59 -24.15
N VAL A 188 21.35 63.08 -23.08
CA VAL A 188 22.50 63.73 -22.43
C VAL A 188 23.66 63.93 -23.42
N ALA A 189 24.01 62.90 -24.20
CA ALA A 189 25.07 63.02 -25.21
C ALA A 189 24.74 64.05 -26.30
N GLN A 190 23.47 64.17 -26.70
CA GLN A 190 23.02 65.15 -27.67
C GLN A 190 23.05 66.58 -27.10
N LEU A 191 22.59 66.77 -25.87
CA LEU A 191 22.67 68.05 -25.15
C LEU A 191 24.12 68.48 -24.94
N GLU A 192 25.02 67.55 -24.64
CA GLU A 192 26.45 67.82 -24.47
C GLU A 192 27.11 68.25 -25.79
N LYS A 193 26.72 67.62 -26.91
CA LYS A 193 27.14 68.05 -28.26
C LYS A 193 26.60 69.43 -28.62
N GLN A 194 25.34 69.73 -28.29
CA GLN A 194 24.75 71.06 -28.47
C GLN A 194 25.43 72.12 -27.60
N LYS A 195 25.79 71.77 -26.36
CA LYS A 195 26.56 72.64 -25.48
C LYS A 195 27.92 72.96 -26.08
N GLN A 196 28.68 71.96 -26.54
CA GLN A 196 29.98 72.18 -27.19
C GLN A 196 29.87 73.03 -28.46
N SER A 197 28.83 72.83 -29.28
CA SER A 197 28.63 73.65 -30.48
C SER A 197 28.30 75.11 -30.11
N MET A 198 27.45 75.32 -29.10
CA MET A 198 27.15 76.64 -28.57
C MET A 198 28.39 77.32 -27.99
N GLU A 199 29.22 76.62 -27.22
CA GLU A 199 30.50 77.14 -26.71
C GLU A 199 31.45 77.55 -27.84
N THR A 200 31.52 76.75 -28.92
CA THR A 200 32.32 77.08 -30.11
C THR A 200 31.81 78.36 -30.78
N ILE A 201 30.50 78.45 -31.02
CA ILE A 201 29.87 79.66 -31.60
C ILE A 201 30.13 80.88 -30.71
N LEU A 202 30.01 80.72 -29.39
CA LEU A 202 30.24 81.79 -28.43
C LEU A 202 31.70 82.27 -28.49
N SER A 203 32.66 81.35 -28.58
CA SER A 203 34.08 81.69 -28.77
C SER A 203 34.36 82.41 -30.09
N GLU A 204 33.68 82.03 -31.17
CA GLU A 204 33.78 82.71 -32.46
C GLU A 204 33.19 84.12 -32.40
N GLN A 205 32.04 84.29 -31.75
CA GLN A 205 31.43 85.60 -31.52
C GLN A 205 32.32 86.49 -30.64
N GLU A 206 32.97 85.94 -29.61
CA GLU A 206 33.94 86.69 -28.82
C GLU A 206 35.16 87.12 -29.64
N LYS A 207 35.68 86.25 -30.51
CA LYS A 207 36.75 86.61 -31.47
C LYS A 207 36.30 87.72 -32.42
N ARG A 208 35.11 87.60 -33.01
CA ARG A 208 34.54 88.64 -33.88
C ARG A 208 34.38 89.96 -33.13
N ARG A 209 33.84 89.93 -31.91
CA ARG A 209 33.72 91.11 -31.04
C ARG A 209 35.08 91.77 -30.80
N LYS A 210 36.11 91.00 -30.46
CA LYS A 210 37.48 91.52 -30.29
C LYS A 210 38.01 92.16 -31.57
N GLY A 211 37.85 91.51 -32.73
CA GLY A 211 38.27 92.07 -34.02
C GLY A 211 37.54 93.37 -34.39
N VAL A 212 36.22 93.44 -34.15
CA VAL A 212 35.45 94.69 -34.36
C VAL A 212 35.90 95.78 -33.39
N VAL A 213 36.21 95.45 -32.14
CA VAL A 213 36.76 96.42 -31.17
C VAL A 213 38.12 96.94 -31.64
N GLU A 214 39.00 96.07 -32.14
CA GLU A 214 40.29 96.46 -32.73
C GLU A 214 40.11 97.37 -33.96
N GLU A 215 39.17 97.05 -34.84
CA GLU A 215 38.83 97.87 -36.01
C GLU A 215 38.25 99.23 -35.62
N ILE A 216 37.37 99.28 -34.61
CA ILE A 216 36.87 100.54 -34.04
C ILE A 216 38.00 101.35 -33.44
N THR A 217 38.95 100.74 -32.72
CA THR A 217 40.10 101.47 -32.17
C THR A 217 41.01 102.05 -33.25
N LEU A 218 41.26 101.31 -34.34
CA LEU A 218 42.02 101.79 -35.50
C LEU A 218 41.29 102.93 -36.22
N LEU A 219 39.98 102.83 -36.39
CA LEU A 219 39.17 103.91 -36.97
C LEU A 219 39.15 105.14 -36.06
N GLN A 220 39.06 104.97 -34.74
CA GLN A 220 39.17 106.08 -33.79
C GLN A 220 40.54 106.76 -33.86
N GLU A 221 41.62 106.00 -34.01
CA GLU A 221 42.99 106.53 -34.18
C GLU A 221 43.13 107.28 -35.51
N LYS A 222 42.51 106.78 -36.59
CA LYS A 222 42.53 107.41 -37.92
C LYS A 222 41.63 108.65 -38.04
N VAL A 223 40.51 108.69 -37.32
CA VAL A 223 39.58 109.82 -37.29
C VAL A 223 40.01 110.90 -36.29
N ALA A 224 40.81 110.58 -35.27
CA ALA A 224 41.36 111.56 -34.33
C ALA A 224 42.00 112.80 -35.01
N PRO A 225 42.88 112.66 -36.02
CA PRO A 225 43.44 113.82 -36.74
C PRO A 225 42.40 114.58 -37.59
N GLU A 226 41.36 113.92 -38.10
CA GLU A 226 40.26 114.58 -38.83
C GLU A 226 39.29 115.32 -37.89
N ARG A 227 39.06 114.80 -36.69
CA ARG A 227 38.26 115.47 -35.67
C ARG A 227 38.97 116.73 -35.16
N GLU A 228 40.29 116.66 -35.01
CA GLU A 228 41.11 117.82 -34.69
C GLU A 228 41.14 118.87 -35.81
N SER A 229 41.05 118.47 -37.09
CA SER A 229 40.99 119.40 -38.22
C SER A 229 39.60 120.05 -38.35
N VAL A 230 38.52 119.31 -38.13
CA VAL A 230 37.14 119.86 -38.10
C VAL A 230 36.93 120.80 -36.92
N GLN A 231 37.42 120.47 -35.70
CA GLN A 231 37.39 121.40 -34.57
C GLN A 231 38.28 122.64 -34.77
N ARG A 232 39.31 122.55 -35.62
CA ARG A 232 40.10 123.70 -36.06
C ARG A 232 39.30 124.59 -37.01
N ILE A 233 38.55 124.00 -37.92
CA ILE A 233 37.67 124.72 -38.86
C ILE A 233 36.48 125.36 -38.14
N GLU A 234 35.82 124.67 -37.19
CA GLU A 234 34.76 125.27 -36.36
C GLU A 234 35.28 126.46 -35.53
N ARG A 235 36.49 126.37 -34.96
CA ARG A 235 37.13 127.51 -34.28
C ARG A 235 37.45 128.69 -35.20
N ILE A 236 37.69 128.43 -36.49
CA ILE A 236 37.90 129.48 -37.50
C ILE A 236 36.57 130.11 -37.92
N ILE A 237 35.51 129.31 -38.08
CA ILE A 237 34.17 129.80 -38.45
C ILE A 237 33.55 130.62 -37.31
N ILE A 238 33.67 130.17 -36.06
CA ILE A 238 33.18 130.91 -34.88
C ILE A 238 33.93 132.26 -34.70
N ARG A 239 35.21 132.34 -35.12
CA ARG A 239 35.98 133.60 -35.11
C ARG A 239 35.64 134.58 -36.23
N ASN A 240 34.96 134.16 -37.29
CA ASN A 240 34.61 135.01 -38.43
C ASN A 240 33.13 135.47 -38.41
N ILE A 241 32.41 135.20 -37.32
CA ILE A 241 31.00 135.60 -37.10
C ILE A 241 30.89 136.71 -36.01
N GLU A 242 32.00 137.14 -35.41
CA GLU A 242 32.12 138.38 -34.60
C GLU A 242 32.72 139.52 -35.42
#